data_AF-A0A537SVI4-F1
#
_entry.id   AF-A0A537SVI4-F1
#
_cell.length_a   1.000
_cell.length_b   1.000
_cell.length_c   1.000
_cell.angle_alpha   90.00
_cell.angle_beta   90.00
_cell.angle_gamma   90.00
#
_symmetry.space_group_name_H-M   'P 1'
#
loop_
_entity.id
_entity.type
_entity.pdbx_description
1 polymer ?
#
loop_
_entity_poly.entity_id
_entity_poly.type
_entity_poly.pdbx_seq_one_letter_code
_entity_poly.pdbx_strand_id
1 'polypeptide(L)'
;EMTVILQHQFWDLVVTEDRFEVGLSFGGVPERLVIPFNAIKSFFDPSVQFGLQFEPSETAAEMPATNLPAVAAPSGLPVAAPAPENQDEPGKPSEGAEVVRLDRFRKK
;
A
#
# COMPACT_ATOMS: atom_id res chain seq x y z
N GLU A 1 14.52 14.60 1.68
CA GLU A 1 13.80 13.38 2.06
C GLU A 1 12.30 13.68 1.96
N MET A 2 11.50 12.74 1.48
CA MET A 2 10.06 12.95 1.20
C MET A 2 9.28 11.74 1.70
N THR A 3 8.21 11.98 2.44
CA THR A 3 7.28 10.94 2.90
C THR A 3 5.98 11.09 2.14
N VAL A 4 5.55 10.02 1.48
CA VAL A 4 4.25 9.94 0.83
C VAL A 4 3.30 9.10 1.68
N ILE A 5 2.05 9.52 1.77
CA ILE A 5 1.00 8.79 2.49
C ILE A 5 -0.01 8.32 1.47
N LEU A 6 -0.13 7.01 1.31
CA LEU A 6 -1.11 6.40 0.43
C LEU A 6 -2.38 6.11 1.24
N GLN A 7 -3.15 7.15 1.54
CA GLN A 7 -4.38 7.04 2.32
C GLN A 7 -5.49 7.92 1.71
N HIS A 8 -6.68 7.32 1.54
CA HIS A 8 -7.92 7.94 1.05
C HIS A 8 -7.90 8.54 -0.37
N GLN A 9 -6.80 9.15 -0.78
CA GLN A 9 -6.67 9.92 -2.02
C GLN A 9 -5.39 9.54 -2.77
N PHE A 10 -5.45 8.37 -3.39
CA PHE A 10 -4.50 7.94 -4.41
C PHE A 10 -5.27 7.21 -5.51
N TRP A 11 -4.71 7.18 -6.71
CA TRP A 11 -5.30 6.47 -7.84
C TRP A 11 -4.19 5.94 -8.74
N ASP A 12 -4.58 5.12 -9.73
CA ASP A 12 -3.67 4.55 -10.73
C ASP A 12 -2.39 3.93 -10.13
N LEU A 13 -2.55 3.23 -8.99
CA LEU A 13 -1.45 2.48 -8.40
C LEU A 13 -1.10 1.30 -9.30
N VAL A 14 0.06 1.38 -9.95
CA VAL A 14 0.61 0.31 -10.79
C VAL A 14 1.91 -0.15 -10.16
N VAL A 15 2.00 -1.44 -9.87
CA VAL A 15 3.20 -2.05 -9.29
C VAL A 15 3.85 -2.92 -10.35
N THR A 16 5.16 -2.74 -10.52
CA THR A 16 6.01 -3.53 -11.42
C THR A 16 7.11 -4.20 -10.60
N GLU A 17 8.05 -4.89 -11.25
CA GLU A 17 9.11 -5.63 -10.57
C GLU A 17 10.12 -4.72 -9.85
N ASP A 18 10.47 -3.58 -10.46
CA ASP A 18 11.51 -2.66 -9.97
C ASP A 18 10.98 -1.39 -9.28
N ARG A 19 9.71 -1.06 -9.51
CA ARG A 19 9.11 0.22 -9.08
C ARG A 19 7.60 0.12 -8.92
N PHE A 20 7.03 1.16 -8.31
CA PHE A 20 5.61 1.42 -8.38
C PHE A 20 5.33 2.85 -8.89
N GLU A 21 4.15 3.03 -9.47
CA GLU A 21 3.66 4.30 -9.99
C GLU A 21 2.35 4.61 -9.29
N VAL A 22 2.13 5.87 -8.89
CA VAL A 22 0.92 6.26 -8.17
C VAL A 22 0.54 7.70 -8.48
N GLY A 23 -0.75 7.94 -8.68
CA GLY A 23 -1.33 9.28 -8.76
C GLY A 23 -1.66 9.82 -7.37
N LEU A 24 -1.18 11.02 -7.07
CA LEU A 24 -1.45 11.78 -5.84
C LEU A 24 -1.85 13.22 -6.18
N SER A 25 -2.40 13.94 -5.20
CA SER A 25 -2.69 15.36 -5.34
C SER A 25 -1.82 16.19 -4.41
N PHE A 26 -1.06 17.13 -4.95
CA PHE A 26 -0.24 18.09 -4.20
C PHE A 26 -0.85 19.48 -4.31
N GLY A 27 -1.38 20.01 -3.20
CA GLY A 27 -2.04 21.31 -3.22
C GLY A 27 -3.26 21.39 -4.15
N GLY A 28 -3.94 20.25 -4.39
CA GLY A 28 -5.06 20.16 -5.33
C GLY A 28 -4.66 19.89 -6.78
N VAL A 29 -3.35 19.84 -7.09
CA VAL A 29 -2.84 19.51 -8.42
C VAL A 29 -2.56 18.01 -8.50
N PRO A 30 -3.19 17.26 -9.42
CA PRO A 30 -2.89 15.85 -9.61
C PRO A 30 -1.49 15.68 -10.22
N GLU A 31 -0.69 14.80 -9.63
CA GLU A 31 0.67 14.48 -10.06
C GLU A 31 0.87 12.96 -10.02
N ARG A 32 1.64 12.44 -10.97
CA ARG A 32 1.99 11.01 -11.04
C ARG A 32 3.43 10.82 -10.60
N LEU A 33 3.62 10.04 -9.55
CA LEU A 33 4.94 9.66 -9.05
C LEU A 33 5.33 8.29 -9.59
N VAL A 34 6.60 8.15 -9.93
CA VAL A 34 7.25 6.88 -10.29
C VAL A 34 8.37 6.64 -9.28
N ILE A 35 8.25 5.59 -8.48
CA ILE A 35 9.10 5.36 -7.30
C ILE A 35 9.74 3.97 -7.43
N PRO A 36 11.04 3.91 -7.77
CA PRO A 36 11.83 2.69 -7.70
C PRO A 36 11.89 2.15 -6.27
N PHE A 37 11.86 0.82 -6.09
CA PHE A 37 11.90 0.23 -4.74
C PHE A 37 13.21 0.51 -4.00
N ASN A 38 14.33 0.62 -4.72
CA ASN A 38 15.62 0.97 -4.14
C ASN A 38 15.69 2.43 -3.64
N ALA A 39 14.72 3.28 -4.00
CA ALA A 39 14.63 4.66 -3.51
C ALA A 39 13.85 4.76 -2.19
N ILE A 40 13.20 3.68 -1.74
CA ILE A 40 12.43 3.65 -0.49
C ILE A 40 13.39 3.58 0.69
N LYS A 41 13.31 4.56 1.60
CA LYS A 41 14.10 4.57 2.84
C LYS A 41 13.36 3.96 4.02
N SER A 42 12.05 4.13 4.08
CA SER A 42 11.22 3.63 5.18
C SER A 42 9.81 3.34 4.68
N PHE A 43 9.19 2.31 5.24
CA PHE A 43 7.80 1.95 5.04
C PHE A 43 7.13 1.79 6.40
N PHE A 44 5.90 2.27 6.56
CA PHE A 44 5.16 2.17 7.81
C PHE A 44 3.67 1.97 7.57
N ASP A 45 3.10 0.97 8.24
CA ASP A 45 1.68 0.66 8.27
C ASP A 45 1.13 0.79 9.72
N PRO A 46 0.33 1.84 10.02
CA PRO A 46 -0.20 2.07 11.36
C PRO A 46 -1.29 1.06 11.77
N SER A 47 -1.98 0.42 10.83
CA SER A 47 -3.11 -0.48 11.13
C SER A 47 -2.66 -1.74 11.87
N VAL A 48 -1.43 -2.17 11.62
CA VAL A 48 -0.82 -3.35 12.26
C VAL A 48 0.46 -3.01 13.02
N GLN A 49 0.79 -1.72 13.19
CA GLN A 49 2.00 -1.23 13.86
C GLN A 49 3.29 -1.83 13.27
N PHE A 50 3.35 -1.92 11.95
CA PHE A 50 4.46 -2.53 11.22
C PHE A 50 5.30 -1.44 10.54
N GLY A 51 6.63 -1.61 10.56
CA GLY A 51 7.54 -0.68 9.91
C GLY A 51 8.82 -1.36 9.43
N LEU A 52 9.36 -0.85 8.33
CA LEU A 52 10.63 -1.24 7.73
C LEU A 52 11.50 0.00 7.54
N GLN A 53 12.81 -0.16 7.74
CA GLN A 53 13.82 0.86 7.43
C GLN A 53 14.85 0.20 6.51
N PHE A 54 15.18 0.87 5.41
CA PHE A 54 16.13 0.40 4.41
C PHE A 54 17.35 1.31 4.42
N GLU A 55 18.53 0.71 4.41
CA GLU A 55 19.79 1.41 4.20
C GLU A 55 20.09 1.47 2.70
N PRO A 56 20.52 2.62 2.16
CA PRO A 56 20.87 2.74 0.75
C PRO A 56 22.04 1.81 0.45
N SER A 57 21.76 0.70 -0.25
CA SER A 57 22.78 -0.24 -0.68
C SER A 57 23.43 0.33 -1.94
N GLU A 58 24.69 0.75 -1.88
CA GLU A 58 25.48 1.12 -3.08
C GLU A 58 25.72 -0.07 -4.04
N THR A 59 25.26 -1.27 -3.69
CA THR A 59 25.44 -2.51 -4.44
C THR A 59 24.10 -3.05 -4.94
N ALA A 60 23.51 -2.40 -5.95
CA ALA A 60 22.36 -2.95 -6.69
C ALA A 60 22.77 -3.64 -8.01
N ALA A 61 24.06 -3.98 -8.15
CA ALA A 61 24.53 -4.92 -9.17
C ALA A 61 24.81 -6.26 -8.48
N GLU A 62 23.99 -7.27 -8.79
CA GLU A 62 24.15 -8.68 -8.42
C GLU A 62 24.01 -9.03 -6.93
N MET A 63 22.76 -9.23 -6.47
CA MET A 63 22.49 -10.24 -5.44
C MET A 63 21.27 -11.08 -5.84
N PRO A 64 21.38 -12.42 -5.92
CA PRO A 64 20.25 -13.28 -6.20
C PRO A 64 19.26 -13.27 -5.03
N ALA A 65 17.97 -13.26 -5.36
CA ALA A 65 16.84 -13.21 -4.45
C ALA A 65 16.69 -14.49 -3.59
N THR A 66 17.55 -14.66 -2.58
CA THR A 66 17.52 -15.83 -1.68
C THR A 66 17.19 -15.50 -0.23
N ASN A 67 16.82 -14.26 0.12
CA ASN A 67 16.50 -13.94 1.51
C ASN A 67 15.26 -13.05 1.67
N LEU A 68 14.13 -13.52 1.14
CA LEU A 68 12.83 -13.10 1.65
C LEU A 68 12.57 -13.89 2.95
N PRO A 69 12.30 -13.25 4.10
CA PRO A 69 11.89 -13.98 5.29
C PRO A 69 10.59 -14.73 4.95
N ALA A 70 10.63 -16.05 5.11
CA ALA A 70 9.47 -16.90 4.92
C ALA A 70 8.39 -16.49 5.93
N VAL A 71 7.33 -15.84 5.44
CA VAL A 71 6.10 -15.70 6.21
C VAL A 71 5.59 -17.12 6.42
N ALA A 72 5.66 -17.59 7.67
CA ALA A 72 5.13 -18.89 8.04
C ALA A 72 3.64 -18.93 7.70
N ALA A 73 3.29 -19.68 6.67
CA ALA A 73 1.91 -20.05 6.40
C ALA A 73 1.37 -20.80 7.62
N PRO A 74 0.25 -20.38 8.24
CA PRO A 74 -0.43 -21.23 9.20
C PRO A 74 -1.03 -22.42 8.44
N SER A 75 -0.30 -23.53 8.43
CA SER A 75 -0.82 -24.83 8.03
C SER A 75 -1.83 -25.31 9.07
N GLY A 76 -3.07 -25.53 8.65
CA GLY A 76 -3.94 -26.53 9.26
C GLY A 76 -5.39 -26.12 9.52
N LEU A 77 -6.23 -26.15 8.49
CA LEU A 77 -7.60 -26.66 8.62
C LEU A 77 -7.92 -27.53 7.39
N PRO A 78 -8.51 -28.73 7.57
CA PRO A 78 -8.66 -29.71 6.50
C PRO A 78 -9.84 -29.41 5.57
N VAL A 79 -9.69 -29.97 4.38
CA VAL A 79 -10.52 -29.92 3.16
C VAL A 79 -12.01 -30.21 3.39
N ALA A 80 -12.87 -29.42 2.74
CA ALA A 80 -14.12 -29.91 2.15
C ALA A 80 -14.56 -29.02 0.97
N ALA A 81 -14.62 -29.60 -0.23
CA ALA A 81 -15.37 -29.13 -1.40
C ALA A 81 -16.10 -30.37 -1.98
N PRO A 82 -17.13 -30.28 -2.86
CA PRO A 82 -17.66 -29.09 -3.56
C PRO A 82 -19.22 -29.03 -3.69
N ALA A 83 -19.68 -28.03 -4.48
CA ALA A 83 -20.91 -27.98 -5.31
C ALA A 83 -22.11 -27.11 -4.81
N PRO A 84 -23.03 -26.63 -5.70
CA PRO A 84 -23.07 -25.26 -6.23
C PRO A 84 -24.43 -24.55 -5.99
N GLU A 85 -24.60 -23.32 -6.54
CA GLU A 85 -25.85 -22.75 -7.13
C GLU A 85 -26.27 -21.31 -6.68
N ASN A 86 -26.29 -20.39 -7.68
CA ASN A 86 -27.16 -19.24 -8.00
C ASN A 86 -27.32 -17.92 -7.18
N GLN A 87 -27.30 -16.83 -7.99
CA GLN A 87 -28.08 -15.55 -7.96
C GLN A 87 -27.76 -14.56 -6.80
N ASP A 88 -27.67 -13.24 -6.92
CA ASP A 88 -28.13 -12.22 -7.88
C ASP A 88 -27.37 -10.88 -7.54
N GLU A 89 -27.04 -10.03 -8.52
CA GLU A 89 -26.80 -8.56 -8.35
C GLU A 89 -28.16 -7.81 -8.47
N PRO A 90 -28.36 -6.47 -8.28
CA PRO A 90 -27.42 -5.32 -8.12
C PRO A 90 -27.85 -4.22 -7.07
N GLY A 91 -27.05 -3.14 -6.87
CA GLY A 91 -27.59 -1.82 -6.43
C GLY A 91 -26.69 -0.86 -5.60
N LYS A 92 -26.27 0.26 -6.21
CA LYS A 92 -25.48 1.43 -5.71
C LYS A 92 -26.33 2.44 -4.86
N PRO A 93 -25.85 3.64 -4.42
CA PRO A 93 -24.49 4.18 -4.20
C PRO A 93 -24.27 4.84 -2.81
N SER A 94 -23.02 5.26 -2.60
CA SER A 94 -22.42 6.05 -1.51
C SER A 94 -23.04 7.45 -1.31
N GLU A 95 -23.24 7.84 -0.04
CA GLU A 95 -23.56 9.22 0.38
C GLU A 95 -22.64 9.65 1.55
N GLY A 96 -21.90 10.74 1.33
CA GLY A 96 -21.48 11.68 2.39
C GLY A 96 -20.32 11.32 3.32
N ALA A 97 -19.07 11.29 2.83
CA ALA A 97 -17.91 11.35 3.71
C ALA A 97 -17.61 12.81 4.12
N GLU A 98 -17.93 13.14 5.37
CA GLU A 98 -17.65 14.42 6.02
C GLU A 98 -16.15 14.60 6.28
N VAL A 99 -15.54 15.64 5.69
CA VAL A 99 -14.13 15.98 5.87
C VAL A 99 -13.94 16.84 7.12
N VAL A 100 -13.56 16.21 8.23
CA VAL A 100 -13.13 16.93 9.43
C VAL A 100 -11.68 17.38 9.22
N ARG A 101 -11.47 18.69 9.00
CA ARG A 101 -10.13 19.26 8.85
C ARG A 101 -9.33 19.09 10.13
N LEU A 102 -8.16 18.45 10.01
CA LEU A 102 -7.19 18.12 11.06
C LEU A 102 -6.46 19.37 11.63
N ASP A 103 -7.13 20.52 11.70
CA ASP A 103 -6.61 21.75 12.32
C ASP A 103 -6.97 21.86 13.81
N ARG A 104 -7.72 20.88 14.35
CA ARG A 104 -8.13 20.84 15.77
C ARG A 104 -7.05 20.35 16.73
N PHE A 105 -5.97 19.74 16.24
CA PHE A 105 -4.95 19.08 17.09
C PHE A 105 -3.73 19.95 17.43
N ARG A 106 -3.63 21.18 16.90
CA ARG A 106 -2.58 22.13 17.30
C ARG A 106 -3.11 23.19 18.26
N LYS A 107 -3.53 22.78 19.47
CA LYS A 107 -3.71 23.76 20.57
C LYS A 107 -3.73 23.13 21.98
N LYS A 108 -2.55 22.88 22.55
CA LYS A 108 -1.99 23.54 23.76
C LYS A 108 -0.82 22.72 24.28
#